data_AF-A0A951TZ18-F1
#
_entry.id   AF-A0A951TZ18-F1
#
_cell.length_a   1.000
_cell.length_b   1.000
_cell.length_c   1.000
_cell.angle_alpha   90.00
_cell.angle_beta   90.00
_cell.angle_gamma   90.00
#
_symmetry.space_group_name_H-M   'P 1'
#
loop_
_entity.id
_entity.type
_entity.pdbx_description
1 polymer ?
#
loop_
_entity_poly.entity_id
_entity_poly.type
_entity_poly.pdbx_seq_one_letter_code
_entity_poly.pdbx_strand_id
1 'polypeptide(L)'
;MAFSIPISGVCERDIDLLLLEEFITSFDFCQWFVDQVMKPESNVECLLNARRSVTQSSGESDLEILLRDSDGNQVQLLIENKVNANLQPQQAERYQLRGQSYLEQGNCAKFCTVIVAPKRYFSSDDALKGFHSRVTYEAIQEWFSNQELGERKRYKEALLKAAIEKGTLGYQVVADAPVTDFWQMYWQLVKEYAPELEMKEPGAKPAGSNFIYFRPVGLPKEVDIVHKLPHGKVDLQFRKMGEQVSELKHQFEGDIESDMCFAKAGKSGCIRLRVPTVNTSDNFVDQKRQILEGVFAAQRLLEWYLQLKPCR
;
A
#
# COMPACT_ATOMS: atom_id res chain seq x y z
N MET A 1 -16.36 -33.48 -4.67
CA MET A 1 -15.43 -32.45 -4.14
C MET A 1 -16.12 -31.11 -4.31
N ALA A 2 -16.24 -30.30 -3.25
CA ALA A 2 -16.79 -28.96 -3.38
C ALA A 2 -15.81 -28.10 -4.20
N PHE A 3 -16.30 -27.44 -5.24
CA PHE A 3 -15.51 -26.51 -6.04
C PHE A 3 -15.08 -25.34 -5.15
N SER A 4 -13.77 -25.17 -4.94
CA SER A 4 -13.20 -24.03 -4.20
C SER A 4 -12.74 -22.96 -5.18
N ILE A 5 -12.98 -21.69 -4.84
CA ILE A 5 -12.56 -20.52 -5.63
C ILE A 5 -11.43 -19.82 -4.84
N PRO A 6 -10.15 -20.19 -5.04
CA PRO A 6 -9.04 -19.51 -4.40
C PRO A 6 -8.82 -18.14 -5.06
N ILE A 7 -8.90 -17.06 -4.27
CA ILE A 7 -8.63 -15.69 -4.74
C ILE A 7 -7.47 -15.14 -3.91
N SER A 8 -6.34 -14.86 -4.58
CA SER A 8 -5.15 -14.28 -3.96
C SER A 8 -4.98 -12.82 -4.36
N GLY A 9 -4.28 -12.05 -3.53
CA GLY A 9 -3.91 -10.67 -3.87
C GLY A 9 -5.03 -9.62 -3.74
N VAL A 10 -6.21 -9.98 -3.24
CA VAL A 10 -7.38 -9.08 -3.09
C VAL A 10 -6.99 -7.73 -2.49
N CYS A 11 -7.38 -6.65 -3.14
CA CYS A 11 -7.14 -5.27 -2.72
C CYS A 11 -8.45 -4.48 -2.60
N GLU A 12 -8.37 -3.26 -2.08
CA GLU A 12 -9.52 -2.36 -1.92
C GLU A 12 -10.32 -2.24 -3.23
N ARG A 13 -9.63 -2.10 -4.38
CA ARG A 13 -10.27 -1.97 -5.70
C ARG A 13 -11.22 -3.11 -6.04
N ASP A 14 -10.89 -4.34 -5.66
CA ASP A 14 -11.72 -5.51 -5.98
C ASP A 14 -13.06 -5.44 -5.24
N ILE A 15 -13.02 -4.95 -4.00
CA ILE A 15 -14.22 -4.73 -3.19
C ILE A 15 -14.98 -3.47 -3.65
N ASP A 16 -14.28 -2.40 -4.06
CA ASP A 16 -14.93 -1.21 -4.62
C ASP A 16 -15.78 -1.56 -5.84
N LEU A 17 -15.24 -2.41 -6.73
CA LEU A 17 -15.94 -2.85 -7.94
C LEU A 17 -17.11 -3.79 -7.63
N LEU A 18 -16.96 -4.69 -6.65
CA LEU A 18 -18.07 -5.52 -6.17
C LEU A 18 -19.21 -4.64 -5.64
N LEU A 19 -18.90 -3.66 -4.79
CA LEU A 19 -19.91 -2.76 -4.23
C LEU A 19 -20.56 -1.90 -5.32
N LEU A 20 -19.76 -1.35 -6.24
CA LEU A 20 -20.28 -0.57 -7.36
C LEU A 20 -21.25 -1.39 -8.22
N GLU A 21 -20.90 -2.64 -8.53
CA GLU A 21 -21.78 -3.56 -9.26
C GLU A 21 -23.10 -3.77 -8.51
N GLU A 22 -23.06 -4.04 -7.21
CA GLU A 22 -24.28 -4.26 -6.41
C GLU A 22 -25.16 -3.02 -6.32
N PHE A 23 -24.58 -1.84 -6.09
CA PHE A 23 -25.35 -0.59 -6.11
C PHE A 23 -26.07 -0.39 -7.45
N ILE A 24 -25.41 -0.71 -8.57
CA ILE A 24 -26.01 -0.50 -9.90
C ILE A 24 -27.05 -1.57 -10.24
N THR A 25 -26.83 -2.82 -9.81
CA THR A 25 -27.59 -3.97 -10.33
C THR A 25 -28.63 -4.53 -9.36
N SER A 26 -28.58 -4.16 -8.08
CA SER A 26 -29.44 -4.70 -7.04
C SER A 26 -30.08 -3.59 -6.22
N PHE A 27 -31.37 -3.34 -6.46
CA PHE A 27 -32.15 -2.41 -5.64
C PHE A 27 -32.24 -2.88 -4.19
N ASP A 28 -32.40 -4.18 -3.96
CA ASP A 28 -32.46 -4.78 -2.63
C ASP A 28 -31.15 -4.58 -1.85
N PHE A 29 -30.00 -4.63 -2.55
CA PHE A 29 -28.72 -4.29 -1.94
C PHE A 29 -28.66 -2.81 -1.57
N CYS A 30 -29.12 -1.91 -2.47
CA CYS A 30 -29.15 -0.48 -2.19
C CYS A 30 -29.97 -0.16 -0.95
N GLN A 31 -31.19 -0.70 -0.87
CA GLN A 31 -32.07 -0.51 0.27
C GLN A 31 -31.43 -1.06 1.54
N TRP A 32 -30.95 -2.31 1.50
CA TRP A 32 -30.27 -2.92 2.64
C TRP A 32 -29.07 -2.08 3.12
N PHE A 33 -28.24 -1.59 2.20
CA PHE A 33 -27.07 -0.80 2.56
C PHE A 33 -27.48 0.53 3.19
N VAL A 34 -28.52 1.18 2.67
CA VAL A 34 -29.09 2.39 3.28
C VAL A 34 -29.61 2.10 4.68
N ASP A 35 -30.31 0.99 4.90
CA ASP A 35 -30.79 0.60 6.23
C ASP A 35 -29.64 0.37 7.23
N GLN A 36 -28.44 -0.02 6.76
CA GLN A 36 -27.26 -0.16 7.62
C GLN A 36 -26.67 1.19 8.05
N VAL A 37 -26.77 2.24 7.23
CA VAL A 37 -25.99 3.48 7.39
C VAL A 37 -26.84 4.73 7.63
N MET A 38 -28.12 4.64 7.32
CA MET A 38 -29.14 5.63 7.59
C MET A 38 -30.18 4.94 8.47
N LYS A 39 -30.63 5.62 9.54
CA LYS A 39 -31.74 5.09 10.36
C LYS A 39 -32.95 4.77 9.45
N PRO A 40 -33.81 3.80 9.82
CA PRO A 40 -34.87 3.19 8.97
C PRO A 40 -35.98 4.13 8.46
N GLU A 41 -35.82 5.44 8.54
CA GLU A 41 -36.74 6.45 8.02
C GLU A 41 -36.41 6.85 6.58
N SER A 42 -35.31 6.36 5.99
CA SER A 42 -34.89 6.69 4.62
C SER A 42 -35.08 5.51 3.67
N ASN A 43 -36.26 5.40 3.06
CA ASN A 43 -36.48 4.43 1.98
C ASN A 43 -35.87 4.95 0.68
N VAL A 44 -35.22 4.08 -0.09
CA VAL A 44 -34.66 4.41 -1.40
C VAL A 44 -35.79 4.36 -2.43
N GLU A 45 -35.98 5.43 -3.19
CA GLU A 45 -36.84 5.43 -4.38
C GLU A 45 -36.07 4.87 -5.58
N CYS A 46 -34.88 5.42 -5.84
CA CYS A 46 -34.03 4.97 -6.93
C CYS A 46 -32.57 5.38 -6.75
N LEU A 47 -31.68 4.69 -7.48
CA LEU A 47 -30.30 5.10 -7.70
C LEU A 47 -30.26 6.20 -8.78
N LEU A 48 -29.64 7.33 -8.46
CA LEU A 48 -29.41 8.41 -9.42
C LEU A 48 -28.01 8.31 -10.05
N ASN A 49 -27.01 7.96 -9.25
CA ASN A 49 -25.62 7.85 -9.73
C ASN A 49 -24.78 6.94 -8.82
N ALA A 50 -23.80 6.25 -9.39
CA ALA A 50 -22.80 5.49 -8.64
C ALA A 50 -21.43 5.66 -9.31
N ARG A 51 -20.45 6.16 -8.55
CA ARG A 51 -19.12 6.49 -9.07
C ARG A 51 -18.05 5.89 -8.17
N ARG A 52 -16.94 5.49 -8.79
CA ARG A 52 -15.74 5.02 -8.10
C ARG A 52 -14.57 5.98 -8.35
N SER A 53 -13.68 6.15 -7.37
CA SER A 53 -12.41 6.88 -7.52
C SER A 53 -12.64 8.34 -7.91
N VAL A 54 -13.48 9.03 -7.12
CA VAL A 54 -13.84 10.44 -7.38
C VAL A 54 -12.80 11.36 -6.73
N THR A 55 -12.00 12.02 -7.57
CA THR A 55 -10.97 12.96 -7.13
C THR A 55 -11.50 14.40 -7.10
N GLN A 56 -11.22 15.11 -6.00
CA GLN A 56 -11.42 16.54 -5.85
C GLN A 56 -10.21 17.18 -5.16
N SER A 57 -10.24 18.50 -4.95
CA SER A 57 -9.23 19.23 -4.18
C SER A 57 -9.05 18.69 -2.74
N SER A 58 -10.09 18.09 -2.17
CA SER A 58 -10.10 17.47 -0.83
C SER A 58 -9.58 16.02 -0.80
N GLY A 59 -9.13 15.46 -1.92
CA GLY A 59 -8.60 14.08 -2.01
C GLY A 59 -9.41 13.17 -2.92
N GLU A 60 -9.33 11.86 -2.72
CA GLU A 60 -10.08 10.86 -3.48
C GLU A 60 -11.12 10.20 -2.57
N SER A 61 -12.31 9.89 -3.11
CA SER A 61 -13.26 8.99 -2.47
C SER A 61 -13.33 7.67 -3.25
N ASP A 62 -13.31 6.55 -2.53
CA ASP A 62 -13.37 5.22 -3.14
C ASP A 62 -14.69 5.04 -3.91
N LEU A 63 -15.82 5.34 -3.26
CA LEU A 63 -17.16 5.27 -3.86
C LEU A 63 -18.04 6.46 -3.47
N GLU A 64 -18.81 6.96 -4.43
CA GLU A 64 -19.84 7.99 -4.23
C GLU A 64 -21.17 7.51 -4.83
N ILE A 65 -22.18 7.32 -3.99
CA ILE A 65 -23.50 6.83 -4.38
C ILE A 65 -24.53 7.93 -4.14
N LEU A 66 -25.20 8.38 -5.20
CA LEU A 66 -26.27 9.36 -5.13
C LEU A 66 -27.61 8.64 -5.32
N LEU A 67 -28.47 8.77 -4.32
CA LEU A 67 -29.78 8.14 -4.27
C LEU A 67 -30.86 9.22 -4.21
N ARG A 68 -32.09 8.85 -4.56
CA ARG A 68 -33.29 9.58 -4.18
C ARG A 68 -34.02 8.81 -3.11
N ASP A 69 -34.39 9.46 -2.01
CA ASP A 69 -35.25 8.86 -0.99
C ASP A 69 -36.74 8.97 -1.37
N SER A 70 -37.62 8.27 -0.66
CA SER A 70 -39.07 8.27 -0.91
C SER A 70 -39.74 9.63 -0.75
N ASP A 71 -39.09 10.57 -0.07
CA ASP A 71 -39.54 11.96 0.08
C ASP A 71 -39.07 12.85 -1.09
N GLY A 72 -38.37 12.28 -2.07
CA GLY A 72 -37.83 12.96 -3.24
C GLY A 72 -36.49 13.67 -2.99
N ASN A 73 -35.88 13.51 -1.81
CA ASN A 73 -34.61 14.16 -1.50
C ASN A 73 -33.44 13.40 -2.11
N GLN A 74 -32.44 14.14 -2.59
CA GLN A 74 -31.18 13.55 -3.01
C GLN A 74 -30.27 13.28 -1.81
N VAL A 75 -29.80 12.04 -1.66
CA VAL A 75 -28.95 11.57 -0.56
C VAL A 75 -27.62 11.10 -1.11
N GLN A 76 -26.52 11.68 -0.63
CA GLN A 76 -25.17 11.33 -1.05
C GLN A 76 -24.48 10.43 -0.01
N LEU A 77 -24.17 9.19 -0.39
CA LEU A 77 -23.27 8.33 0.38
C LEU A 77 -21.83 8.54 -0.10
N LEU A 78 -20.92 8.77 0.83
CA LEU A 78 -19.48 8.89 0.60
C LEU A 78 -18.80 7.72 1.29
N ILE A 79 -18.36 6.74 0.52
CA ILE A 79 -17.90 5.45 1.03
C ILE A 79 -16.37 5.39 0.93
N GLU A 80 -15.73 5.03 2.04
CA GLU A 80 -14.31 4.70 2.16
C GLU A 80 -14.20 3.20 2.42
N ASN A 81 -13.35 2.50 1.66
CA ASN A 81 -13.16 1.06 1.76
C ASN A 81 -11.76 0.72 2.26
N LYS A 82 -11.65 -0.20 3.23
CA LYS A 82 -10.37 -0.59 3.84
C LYS A 82 -10.28 -2.10 4.02
N VAL A 83 -9.33 -2.75 3.32
CA VAL A 83 -9.05 -4.18 3.53
C VAL A 83 -8.02 -4.35 4.64
N ASN A 84 -6.87 -3.70 4.52
CA ASN A 84 -5.80 -3.78 5.52
C ASN A 84 -4.99 -2.49 5.70
N ALA A 85 -5.23 -1.46 4.88
CA ALA A 85 -4.55 -0.18 5.01
C ALA A 85 -5.06 0.61 6.23
N ASN A 86 -4.16 1.31 6.91
CA ASN A 86 -4.55 2.28 7.94
C ASN A 86 -5.20 3.50 7.29
N LEU A 87 -6.13 4.14 8.00
CA LEU A 87 -6.63 5.46 7.60
C LEU A 87 -5.48 6.46 7.55
N GLN A 88 -5.48 7.29 6.52
CA GLN A 88 -4.61 8.44 6.47
C GLN A 88 -5.01 9.47 7.55
N PRO A 89 -4.08 10.29 8.05
CA PRO A 89 -4.43 11.40 8.93
C PRO A 89 -5.55 12.25 8.32
N GLN A 90 -6.53 12.64 9.16
CA GLN A 90 -7.67 13.49 8.78
C GLN A 90 -8.55 12.94 7.65
N GLN A 91 -8.47 11.64 7.33
CA GLN A 91 -9.22 11.08 6.21
C GLN A 91 -10.74 11.23 6.37
N ALA A 92 -11.26 10.94 7.57
CA ALA A 92 -12.68 11.14 7.87
C ALA A 92 -13.09 12.61 7.77
N GLU A 93 -12.26 13.54 8.25
CA GLU A 93 -12.52 14.99 8.14
C GLU A 93 -12.63 15.43 6.68
N ARG A 94 -11.78 14.91 5.77
CA ARG A 94 -11.87 15.23 4.34
C ARG A 94 -13.18 14.77 3.71
N TYR A 95 -13.67 13.59 4.13
CA TYR A 95 -14.98 13.08 3.70
C TYR A 95 -16.13 13.95 4.22
N GLN A 96 -16.04 14.43 5.46
CA GLN A 96 -17.02 15.36 6.04
C GLN A 96 -17.06 16.69 5.30
N LEU A 97 -15.89 17.30 5.05
CA LEU A 97 -15.78 18.54 4.29
C LEU A 97 -16.35 18.39 2.86
N ARG A 98 -16.13 17.24 2.23
CA ARG A 98 -16.70 16.94 0.92
C ARG A 98 -18.22 16.85 0.95
N GLY A 99 -18.78 16.10 1.90
CA GLY A 99 -20.22 15.99 2.04
C GLY A 99 -20.89 17.34 2.31
N GLN A 100 -20.27 18.15 3.17
CA GLN A 100 -20.71 19.51 3.43
C GLN A 100 -20.68 20.39 2.16
N SER A 101 -19.64 20.29 1.34
CA SER A 101 -19.58 20.99 0.05
C SER A 101 -20.70 20.58 -0.90
N TYR A 102 -21.15 19.32 -0.89
CA TYR A 102 -22.27 18.87 -1.70
C TYR A 102 -23.62 19.41 -1.21
N LEU A 103 -23.80 19.56 0.11
CA LEU A 103 -24.96 20.24 0.68
C LEU A 103 -24.99 21.72 0.28
N GLU A 104 -23.88 22.44 0.46
CA GLU A 104 -23.79 23.88 0.20
C GLU A 104 -23.98 24.23 -1.28
N GLN A 105 -23.58 23.34 -2.18
CA GLN A 105 -23.81 23.48 -3.63
C GLN A 105 -25.21 23.07 -4.08
N GLY A 106 -26.05 22.53 -3.19
CA GLY A 106 -27.37 22.02 -3.51
C GLY A 106 -27.35 20.72 -4.35
N ASN A 107 -26.22 20.00 -4.37
CA ASN A 107 -26.08 18.73 -5.09
C ASN A 107 -26.78 17.57 -4.35
N CYS A 108 -26.97 17.70 -3.04
CA CYS A 108 -27.79 16.79 -2.25
C CYS A 108 -28.48 17.54 -1.11
N ALA A 109 -29.55 16.95 -0.57
CA ALA A 109 -30.22 17.46 0.62
C ALA A 109 -29.61 16.90 1.91
N LYS A 110 -29.00 15.71 1.83
CA LYS A 110 -28.37 14.98 2.94
C LYS A 110 -27.14 14.23 2.45
N PHE A 111 -26.18 13.98 3.33
CA PHE A 111 -25.07 13.07 3.05
C PHE A 111 -24.75 12.17 4.25
N CYS A 112 -24.14 11.02 3.97
CA CYS A 112 -23.61 10.11 4.98
C CYS A 112 -22.22 9.63 4.58
N THR A 113 -21.25 9.75 5.49
CA THR A 113 -19.90 9.23 5.30
C THR A 113 -19.84 7.83 5.91
N VAL A 114 -19.42 6.85 5.13
CA VAL A 114 -19.46 5.44 5.51
C VAL A 114 -18.09 4.84 5.36
N ILE A 115 -17.62 4.15 6.39
CA ILE A 115 -16.43 3.32 6.29
C ILE A 115 -16.82 1.84 6.15
N VAL A 116 -16.29 1.18 5.13
CA VAL A 116 -16.52 -0.25 4.85
C VAL A 116 -15.22 -1.01 5.04
N ALA A 117 -15.20 -1.97 5.97
CA ALA A 117 -13.99 -2.71 6.32
C ALA A 117 -14.32 -4.05 7.00
N PRO A 118 -13.36 -4.99 7.15
CA PRO A 118 -13.56 -6.16 8.00
C PRO A 118 -13.89 -5.77 9.44
N LYS A 119 -14.70 -6.55 10.15
CA LYS A 119 -15.13 -6.27 11.54
C LYS A 119 -13.95 -5.97 12.47
N ARG A 120 -12.83 -6.68 12.31
CA ARG A 120 -11.63 -6.49 13.13
C ARG A 120 -10.97 -5.11 12.97
N TYR A 121 -11.24 -4.41 11.87
CA TYR A 121 -10.74 -3.05 11.61
C TYR A 121 -11.26 -2.05 12.65
N PHE A 122 -12.39 -2.36 13.28
CA PHE A 122 -13.08 -1.52 14.26
C PHE A 122 -12.87 -1.95 15.71
N SER A 123 -11.83 -2.76 15.99
CA SER A 123 -11.56 -3.32 17.33
C SER A 123 -11.00 -2.32 18.36
N SER A 124 -10.94 -1.02 18.03
CA SER A 124 -10.46 0.09 18.89
C SER A 124 -11.61 0.89 19.50
N ASP A 125 -11.32 1.68 20.55
CA ASP A 125 -12.27 2.55 21.29
C ASP A 125 -13.10 3.50 20.40
N ASP A 126 -12.60 3.86 19.21
CA ASP A 126 -13.37 4.56 18.18
C ASP A 126 -13.85 3.58 17.09
N ALA A 127 -15.09 3.11 17.25
CA ALA A 127 -15.72 2.13 16.38
C ALA A 127 -16.10 2.69 15.00
N LEU A 128 -16.21 4.02 14.85
CA LEU A 128 -16.61 4.68 13.60
C LEU A 128 -15.46 5.45 12.93
N LYS A 129 -14.35 5.69 13.65
CA LYS A 129 -13.14 6.34 13.13
C LYS A 129 -13.41 7.70 12.49
N GLY A 130 -14.36 8.46 13.05
CA GLY A 130 -14.79 9.78 12.56
C GLY A 130 -15.81 9.78 11.40
N PHE A 131 -16.24 8.62 10.91
CA PHE A 131 -17.31 8.52 9.91
C PHE A 131 -18.71 8.54 10.55
N HIS A 132 -19.74 8.89 9.77
CA HIS A 132 -21.13 8.85 10.25
C HIS A 132 -21.61 7.42 10.54
N SER A 133 -21.15 6.45 9.76
CA SER A 133 -21.58 5.06 9.87
C SER A 133 -20.53 4.09 9.35
N ARG A 134 -20.75 2.80 9.59
CA ARG A 134 -19.89 1.72 9.11
C ARG A 134 -20.70 0.55 8.57
N VAL A 135 -20.13 -0.16 7.61
CA VAL A 135 -20.62 -1.48 7.18
C VAL A 135 -19.45 -2.44 7.21
N THR A 136 -19.66 -3.67 7.70
CA THR A 136 -18.57 -4.67 7.71
C THR A 136 -18.65 -5.61 6.52
N TYR A 137 -17.51 -6.13 6.07
CA TYR A 137 -17.48 -7.16 5.03
C TYR A 137 -18.28 -8.40 5.42
N GLU A 138 -18.29 -8.75 6.71
CA GLU A 138 -19.07 -9.85 7.25
C GLU A 138 -20.58 -9.59 7.12
N ALA A 139 -21.05 -8.35 7.33
CA ALA A 139 -22.46 -8.00 7.12
C ALA A 139 -22.86 -8.09 5.64
N ILE A 140 -21.96 -7.66 4.74
CA ILE A 140 -22.17 -7.80 3.28
C ILE A 140 -22.19 -9.29 2.88
N GLN A 141 -21.28 -10.10 3.44
CA GLN A 141 -21.24 -11.54 3.20
C GLN A 141 -22.52 -12.24 3.71
N GLU A 142 -23.02 -11.84 4.88
CA GLU A 142 -24.28 -12.32 5.43
C GLU A 142 -25.46 -11.93 4.53
N TRP A 143 -25.48 -10.70 4.00
CA TRP A 143 -26.49 -10.29 3.02
C TRP A 143 -26.49 -11.21 1.80
N PHE A 144 -25.34 -11.47 1.18
CA PHE A 144 -25.21 -12.40 0.05
C PHE A 144 -25.63 -13.83 0.41
N SER A 145 -25.32 -14.28 1.63
CA SER A 145 -25.70 -15.60 2.14
C SER A 145 -27.21 -15.81 2.15
N ASN A 146 -27.99 -14.73 2.22
CA ASN A 146 -29.45 -14.75 2.20
C ASN A 146 -30.06 -14.48 0.80
N GLN A 147 -29.23 -14.26 -0.24
CA GLN A 147 -29.70 -14.05 -1.61
C GLN A 147 -29.64 -15.33 -2.46
N GLU A 148 -30.51 -15.40 -3.47
CA GLU A 148 -30.56 -16.45 -4.49
C GLU A 148 -29.89 -15.97 -5.81
N LEU A 149 -28.55 -15.98 -5.85
CA LEU A 149 -27.76 -15.51 -7.01
C LEU A 149 -26.92 -16.61 -7.70
N GLY A 150 -27.11 -17.88 -7.32
CA GLY A 150 -26.38 -19.02 -7.88
C GLY A 150 -24.85 -18.89 -7.78
N GLU A 151 -24.13 -19.17 -8.87
CA GLU A 151 -22.66 -19.12 -8.88
C GLU A 151 -22.10 -17.70 -8.67
N ARG A 152 -22.88 -16.63 -8.97
CA ARG A 152 -22.45 -15.25 -8.69
C ARG A 152 -22.27 -15.02 -7.19
N LYS A 153 -23.19 -15.54 -6.37
CA LYS A 153 -23.08 -15.49 -4.91
C LYS A 153 -21.80 -16.18 -4.43
N ARG A 154 -21.53 -17.39 -4.92
CA ARG A 154 -20.32 -18.15 -4.52
C ARG A 154 -19.04 -17.38 -4.83
N TYR A 155 -18.95 -16.73 -5.98
CA TYR A 155 -17.81 -15.88 -6.33
C TYR A 155 -17.68 -14.66 -5.40
N LYS A 156 -18.78 -13.93 -5.18
CA LYS A 156 -18.80 -12.72 -4.33
C LYS A 156 -18.46 -13.05 -2.87
N GLU A 157 -18.99 -14.16 -2.35
CA GLU A 157 -18.64 -14.68 -1.02
C GLU A 157 -17.17 -15.10 -0.92
N ALA A 158 -16.61 -15.73 -1.96
CA ALA A 158 -15.19 -16.08 -2.00
C ALA A 158 -14.29 -14.84 -2.00
N LEU A 159 -14.67 -13.79 -2.75
CA LEU A 159 -13.94 -12.53 -2.80
C LEU A 159 -13.96 -11.80 -1.45
N LEU A 160 -15.14 -11.70 -0.81
CA LEU A 160 -15.29 -11.13 0.52
C LEU A 160 -14.50 -11.93 1.56
N LYS A 161 -14.55 -13.27 1.50
CA LYS A 161 -13.78 -14.14 2.39
C LYS A 161 -12.28 -13.87 2.27
N ALA A 162 -11.74 -13.79 1.06
CA ALA A 162 -10.32 -13.49 0.85
C ALA A 162 -9.95 -12.08 1.37
N ALA A 163 -10.83 -11.09 1.22
CA ALA A 163 -10.65 -9.75 1.80
C ALA A 163 -10.66 -9.76 3.33
N ILE A 164 -11.59 -10.51 3.95
CA ILE A 164 -11.68 -10.69 5.42
C ILE A 164 -10.43 -11.41 5.94
N GLU A 165 -9.94 -12.44 5.26
CA GLU A 165 -8.74 -13.20 5.67
C GLU A 165 -7.47 -12.35 5.57
N LYS A 166 -7.27 -11.60 4.47
CA LYS A 166 -6.16 -10.62 4.35
C LYS A 166 -6.29 -9.53 5.42
N GLY A 167 -7.51 -9.07 5.57
CA GLY A 167 -8.01 -8.27 6.65
C GLY A 167 -8.09 -9.01 7.98
N THR A 168 -7.43 -10.15 8.21
CA THR A 168 -7.26 -10.84 9.52
C THR A 168 -5.79 -11.25 9.74
N LEU A 169 -5.05 -11.48 8.68
CA LEU A 169 -3.66 -11.94 8.71
C LEU A 169 -2.61 -10.83 8.57
N GLY A 170 -3.03 -9.61 8.18
CA GLY A 170 -2.09 -8.52 7.88
C GLY A 170 -1.45 -8.69 6.49
N TYR A 171 -0.49 -7.83 6.12
CA TYR A 171 0.30 -8.06 4.90
C TYR A 171 1.08 -9.37 5.08
N GLN A 172 0.64 -10.41 4.39
CA GLN A 172 1.37 -11.66 4.30
C GLN A 172 2.24 -11.61 3.07
N VAL A 173 3.56 -11.68 3.29
CA VAL A 173 4.49 -11.94 2.22
C VAL A 173 4.13 -13.31 1.64
N VAL A 174 3.67 -13.34 0.39
CA VAL A 174 3.66 -14.58 -0.38
C VAL A 174 5.11 -14.90 -0.68
N ALA A 175 5.69 -15.81 0.10
CA ALA A 175 7.09 -16.17 -0.01
C ALA A 175 7.35 -16.80 -1.38
N ASP A 176 8.36 -16.30 -2.07
CA ASP A 176 8.97 -16.95 -3.21
C ASP A 176 10.22 -17.67 -2.69
N ALA A 177 10.22 -19.00 -2.71
CA ALA A 177 11.29 -19.81 -2.13
C ALA A 177 12.66 -19.53 -2.79
N PRO A 178 12.78 -19.52 -4.13
CA PRO A 178 14.03 -19.12 -4.81
C PRO A 178 14.54 -17.74 -4.39
N VAL A 179 13.68 -16.71 -4.34
CA VAL A 179 14.11 -15.36 -3.93
C VAL A 179 14.46 -15.32 -2.45
N THR A 180 13.74 -16.05 -1.60
CA THR A 180 14.06 -16.14 -0.16
C THR A 180 15.42 -16.78 0.06
N ASP A 181 15.71 -17.90 -0.63
CA ASP A 181 17.00 -18.59 -0.55
C ASP A 181 18.14 -17.71 -1.09
N PHE A 182 17.90 -17.00 -2.20
CA PHE A 182 18.84 -16.03 -2.74
C PHE A 182 19.21 -14.97 -1.69
N TRP A 183 18.21 -14.40 -1.00
CA TRP A 183 18.45 -13.42 0.06
C TRP A 183 19.22 -14.00 1.25
N GLN A 184 18.95 -15.24 1.65
CA GLN A 184 19.69 -15.93 2.71
C GLN A 184 21.16 -16.11 2.33
N MET A 185 21.43 -16.62 1.12
CA MET A 185 22.79 -16.78 0.61
C MET A 185 23.52 -15.44 0.49
N TYR A 186 22.83 -14.38 0.03
CA TYR A 186 23.39 -13.04 -0.03
C TYR A 186 23.77 -12.54 1.37
N TRP A 187 22.90 -12.73 2.36
CA TRP A 187 23.16 -12.34 3.75
C TRP A 187 24.35 -13.07 4.35
N GLN A 188 24.46 -14.39 4.13
CA GLN A 188 25.62 -15.18 4.56
C GLN A 188 26.91 -14.67 3.93
N LEU A 189 26.88 -14.36 2.63
CA LEU A 189 28.02 -13.80 1.91
C LEU A 189 28.44 -12.43 2.48
N VAL A 190 27.49 -11.54 2.76
CA VAL A 190 27.82 -10.24 3.39
C VAL A 190 28.43 -10.45 4.77
N LYS A 191 27.88 -11.36 5.56
CA LYS A 191 28.41 -11.67 6.90
C LYS A 191 29.84 -12.23 6.85
N GLU A 192 30.18 -12.97 5.79
CA GLU A 192 31.52 -13.53 5.58
C GLU A 192 32.52 -12.48 5.08
N TYR A 193 32.14 -11.64 4.10
CA TYR A 193 33.09 -10.78 3.37
C TYR A 193 33.05 -9.30 3.76
N ALA A 194 31.94 -8.80 4.29
CA ALA A 194 31.76 -7.38 4.67
C ALA A 194 30.76 -7.25 5.85
N PRO A 195 31.05 -7.86 7.02
CA PRO A 195 30.13 -7.87 8.17
C PRO A 195 29.79 -6.46 8.69
N GLU A 196 30.68 -5.49 8.50
CA GLU A 196 30.49 -4.09 8.88
C GLU A 196 29.33 -3.43 8.16
N LEU A 197 28.85 -3.94 7.02
CA LEU A 197 27.68 -3.41 6.31
C LEU A 197 26.36 -3.63 7.06
N GLU A 198 26.34 -4.52 8.05
CA GLU A 198 25.18 -4.83 8.89
C GLU A 198 23.90 -5.07 8.06
N MET A 199 24.00 -5.99 7.10
CA MET A 199 22.79 -6.48 6.44
C MET A 199 21.92 -7.22 7.45
N LYS A 200 20.67 -6.78 7.59
CA LYS A 200 19.70 -7.48 8.44
C LYS A 200 19.41 -8.86 7.87
N GLU A 201 19.39 -9.87 8.75
CA GLU A 201 18.99 -11.23 8.39
C GLU A 201 17.59 -11.23 7.75
N PRO A 202 17.45 -11.80 6.53
CA PRO A 202 16.18 -11.76 5.83
C PRO A 202 15.19 -12.78 6.40
N GLY A 203 13.90 -12.43 6.41
CA GLY A 203 12.82 -13.41 6.51
C GLY A 203 12.35 -13.84 5.12
N ALA A 204 11.12 -14.35 5.02
CA ALA A 204 10.46 -14.63 3.74
C ALA A 204 10.45 -13.40 2.81
N LYS A 205 10.73 -13.62 1.53
CA LYS A 205 10.76 -12.56 0.50
C LYS A 205 9.77 -12.86 -0.63
N PRO A 206 8.98 -11.88 -1.08
CA PRO A 206 8.18 -12.03 -2.28
C PRO A 206 9.04 -11.92 -3.54
N ALA A 207 8.52 -12.42 -4.65
CA ALA A 207 9.07 -12.19 -5.98
C ALA A 207 9.31 -10.69 -6.24
N GLY A 208 10.39 -10.35 -6.94
CA GLY A 208 10.76 -8.96 -7.25
C GLY A 208 11.44 -8.19 -6.11
N SER A 209 11.77 -8.86 -4.99
CA SER A 209 12.58 -8.28 -3.90
C SER A 209 14.01 -8.03 -4.34
N ASN A 210 14.24 -6.86 -4.96
CA ASN A 210 15.44 -6.62 -5.76
C ASN A 210 16.45 -5.64 -5.14
N PHE A 211 16.14 -5.01 -4.00
CA PHE A 211 17.02 -3.99 -3.38
C PHE A 211 17.49 -4.48 -2.01
N ILE A 212 18.79 -4.60 -1.83
CA ILE A 212 19.44 -4.96 -0.57
C ILE A 212 19.80 -3.67 0.17
N TYR A 213 19.42 -3.57 1.44
CA TYR A 213 19.68 -2.41 2.29
C TYR A 213 20.71 -2.77 3.36
N PHE A 214 21.71 -1.91 3.52
CA PHE A 214 22.75 -1.97 4.52
C PHE A 214 22.61 -0.79 5.49
N ARG A 215 22.75 -1.05 6.79
CA ARG A 215 22.60 -0.04 7.87
C ARG A 215 23.70 -0.17 8.92
N PRO A 216 24.96 0.03 8.52
CA PRO A 216 26.13 -0.10 9.38
C PRO A 216 26.14 0.90 10.54
N VAL A 217 26.71 0.50 11.68
CA VAL A 217 27.04 1.40 12.80
C VAL A 217 28.03 2.46 12.31
N GLY A 218 27.57 3.71 12.20
CA GLY A 218 28.36 4.86 11.72
C GLY A 218 27.62 5.74 10.71
N LEU A 219 26.61 5.19 10.03
CA LEU A 219 25.71 5.96 9.20
C LEU A 219 24.58 6.62 10.02
N PRO A 220 24.25 7.90 9.77
CA PRO A 220 23.04 8.52 10.31
C PRO A 220 21.77 7.76 9.88
N LYS A 221 20.68 7.89 10.64
CA LYS A 221 19.40 7.21 10.34
C LYS A 221 18.78 7.65 9.01
N GLU A 222 19.21 8.80 8.51
CA GLU A 222 18.81 9.44 7.26
C GLU A 222 19.61 8.94 6.05
N VAL A 223 20.65 8.14 6.27
CA VAL A 223 21.54 7.63 5.22
C VAL A 223 21.46 6.11 5.18
N ASP A 224 21.15 5.55 4.01
CA ASP A 224 21.16 4.11 3.77
C ASP A 224 22.13 3.78 2.62
N ILE A 225 22.84 2.66 2.68
CA ILE A 225 23.51 2.09 1.49
C ILE A 225 22.59 1.04 0.88
N VAL A 226 22.37 1.12 -0.43
CA VAL A 226 21.41 0.25 -1.12
C VAL A 226 22.02 -0.35 -2.38
N HIS A 227 22.14 -1.67 -2.43
CA HIS A 227 22.49 -2.39 -3.66
C HIS A 227 21.22 -2.72 -4.45
N LYS A 228 21.08 -2.08 -5.62
CA LYS A 228 19.93 -2.19 -6.51
C LYS A 228 20.21 -3.21 -7.60
N LEU A 229 19.98 -4.48 -7.28
CA LEU A 229 20.42 -5.66 -8.04
C LEU A 229 20.14 -5.57 -9.56
N PRO A 230 18.88 -5.45 -10.04
CA PRO A 230 18.60 -5.43 -11.48
C PRO A 230 19.02 -4.12 -12.17
N HIS A 231 19.39 -3.10 -11.39
CA HIS A 231 19.79 -1.81 -11.92
C HIS A 231 21.30 -1.66 -12.08
N GLY A 232 22.10 -2.54 -11.47
CA GLY A 232 23.56 -2.50 -11.54
C GLY A 232 24.14 -1.27 -10.84
N LYS A 233 23.63 -0.95 -9.64
CA LYS A 233 23.99 0.27 -8.90
C LYS A 233 24.07 0.01 -7.42
N VAL A 234 25.04 0.62 -6.76
CA VAL A 234 25.07 0.76 -5.31
C VAL A 234 25.00 2.25 -4.98
N ASP A 235 24.04 2.62 -4.15
CA ASP A 235 23.76 4.01 -3.81
C ASP A 235 23.98 4.24 -2.30
N LEU A 236 24.79 5.23 -1.95
CA LEU A 236 24.73 5.89 -0.64
C LEU A 236 23.61 6.95 -0.72
N GLN A 237 22.45 6.65 -0.15
CA GLN A 237 21.23 7.46 -0.29
C GLN A 237 20.99 8.33 0.94
N PHE A 238 20.79 9.62 0.68
CA PHE A 238 20.40 10.63 1.66
C PHE A 238 18.90 10.92 1.50
N ARG A 239 18.11 10.51 2.50
CA ARG A 239 16.65 10.63 2.47
C ARG A 239 16.23 12.10 2.36
N LYS A 240 15.14 12.35 1.63
CA LYS A 240 14.53 13.68 1.39
C LYS A 240 15.39 14.66 0.56
N MET A 241 16.60 14.28 0.13
CA MET A 241 17.45 15.13 -0.70
C MET A 241 17.22 14.93 -2.22
N GLY A 242 16.11 14.31 -2.64
CA GLY A 242 15.85 14.00 -4.05
C GLY A 242 15.71 15.23 -4.95
N GLU A 243 15.21 16.35 -4.43
CA GLU A 243 15.18 17.64 -5.14
C GLU A 243 16.40 18.52 -4.81
N GLN A 244 17.29 18.05 -3.93
CA GLN A 244 18.45 18.79 -3.41
C GLN A 244 19.76 18.12 -3.81
N VAL A 245 19.80 17.46 -4.98
CA VAL A 245 21.02 16.80 -5.47
C VAL A 245 22.17 17.80 -5.67
N SER A 246 21.86 19.04 -6.04
CA SER A 246 22.87 20.12 -6.13
C SER A 246 23.51 20.45 -4.78
N GLU A 247 22.76 20.34 -3.69
CA GLU A 247 23.28 20.55 -2.33
C GLU A 247 24.18 19.40 -1.90
N LEU A 248 23.78 18.15 -2.22
CA LEU A 248 24.63 16.98 -2.06
C LEU A 248 25.94 17.13 -2.84
N LYS A 249 25.86 17.63 -4.07
CA LYS A 249 27.02 17.91 -4.90
C LYS A 249 27.92 18.95 -4.24
N HIS A 250 27.37 20.09 -3.83
CA HIS A 250 28.15 21.14 -3.18
C HIS A 250 28.88 20.63 -1.94
N GLN A 251 28.24 19.76 -1.16
CA GLN A 251 28.81 19.20 0.07
C GLN A 251 30.00 18.25 -0.17
N PHE A 252 29.97 17.45 -1.24
CA PHE A 252 30.91 16.33 -1.44
C PHE A 252 31.74 16.41 -2.72
N GLU A 253 31.59 17.43 -3.56
CA GLU A 253 32.29 17.54 -4.86
C GLU A 253 33.83 17.60 -4.73
N GLY A 254 34.36 18.06 -3.60
CA GLY A 254 35.81 18.07 -3.33
C GLY A 254 36.39 16.71 -2.93
N ASP A 255 35.54 15.77 -2.50
CA ASP A 255 35.95 14.51 -1.89
C ASP A 255 35.53 13.27 -2.68
N ILE A 256 34.73 13.44 -3.75
CA ILE A 256 34.19 12.34 -4.53
C ILE A 256 35.26 11.64 -5.37
N GLU A 257 35.24 10.31 -5.38
CA GLU A 257 36.13 9.51 -6.22
C GLU A 257 35.69 9.51 -7.69
N SER A 258 36.62 9.31 -8.62
CA SER A 258 36.40 9.54 -10.07
C SER A 258 35.28 8.71 -10.73
N ASP A 259 34.93 7.56 -10.17
CA ASP A 259 33.88 6.65 -10.65
C ASP A 259 32.56 6.74 -9.85
N MET A 260 32.52 7.62 -8.85
CA MET A 260 31.30 7.95 -8.11
C MET A 260 30.53 9.06 -8.82
N CYS A 261 29.20 9.02 -8.75
CA CYS A 261 28.36 10.06 -9.36
C CYS A 261 27.18 10.47 -8.48
N PHE A 262 26.85 11.76 -8.53
CA PHE A 262 25.64 12.30 -7.90
C PHE A 262 24.42 11.96 -8.75
N ALA A 263 23.37 11.42 -8.11
CA ALA A 263 22.14 11.07 -8.81
C ALA A 263 20.91 11.20 -7.90
N LYS A 264 19.73 11.28 -8.54
CA LYS A 264 18.43 11.19 -7.85
C LYS A 264 17.97 9.72 -7.77
N ALA A 265 17.39 9.35 -6.63
CA ALA A 265 16.75 8.07 -6.38
C ALA A 265 15.38 8.30 -5.71
N GLY A 266 14.35 8.59 -6.51
CA GLY A 266 13.02 8.94 -5.99
C GLY A 266 13.08 10.21 -5.13
N LYS A 267 12.73 10.10 -3.85
CA LYS A 267 12.79 11.20 -2.87
C LYS A 267 14.18 11.40 -2.24
N SER A 268 15.18 10.62 -2.63
CA SER A 268 16.54 10.67 -2.07
C SER A 268 17.54 11.21 -3.09
N GLY A 269 18.54 11.94 -2.60
CA GLY A 269 19.78 12.22 -3.34
C GLY A 269 20.77 11.09 -3.05
N CYS A 270 21.66 10.75 -3.99
CA CYS A 270 22.62 9.68 -3.76
C CYS A 270 23.97 9.91 -4.43
N ILE A 271 24.99 9.32 -3.82
CA ILE A 271 26.30 9.08 -4.43
C ILE A 271 26.31 7.62 -4.86
N ARG A 272 26.62 7.37 -6.13
CA ARG A 272 26.38 6.09 -6.79
C ARG A 272 27.65 5.54 -7.41
N LEU A 273 27.87 4.24 -7.18
CA LEU A 273 28.76 3.39 -7.95
C LEU A 273 27.97 2.50 -8.90
N ARG A 274 28.54 2.23 -10.09
CA ARG A 274 28.00 1.26 -11.04
C ARG A 274 28.63 -0.10 -10.78
N VAL A 275 27.81 -1.13 -10.79
CA VAL A 275 28.20 -2.53 -10.60
C VAL A 275 27.42 -3.41 -11.58
N PRO A 276 27.82 -4.68 -11.80
CA PRO A 276 27.03 -5.57 -12.64
C PRO A 276 25.61 -5.77 -12.12
N THR A 277 24.67 -6.04 -13.02
CA THR A 277 23.30 -6.40 -12.65
C THR A 277 23.25 -7.80 -12.05
N VAL A 278 22.35 -7.99 -11.08
CA VAL A 278 22.06 -9.27 -10.43
C VAL A 278 20.55 -9.50 -10.47
N ASN A 279 20.13 -10.72 -10.76
CA ASN A 279 18.73 -11.13 -10.79
C ASN A 279 18.46 -12.17 -9.70
N THR A 280 17.48 -11.88 -8.84
CA THR A 280 17.12 -12.73 -7.70
C THR A 280 16.36 -14.00 -8.10
N SER A 281 15.84 -14.06 -9.34
CA SER A 281 15.21 -15.25 -9.89
C SER A 281 16.20 -16.22 -10.56
N ASP A 282 17.44 -15.78 -10.81
CA ASP A 282 18.49 -16.59 -11.42
C ASP A 282 19.36 -17.27 -10.33
N ASN A 283 20.17 -18.25 -10.73
CA ASN A 283 21.02 -18.99 -9.79
C ASN A 283 22.03 -18.07 -9.06
N PHE A 284 22.15 -18.23 -7.75
CA PHE A 284 23.06 -17.43 -6.92
C PHE A 284 24.54 -17.68 -7.23
N VAL A 285 24.93 -18.95 -7.40
CA VAL A 285 26.32 -19.37 -7.58
C VAL A 285 26.89 -18.79 -8.88
N ASP A 286 26.09 -18.81 -9.95
CA ASP A 286 26.47 -18.27 -11.26
C ASP A 286 26.71 -16.75 -11.24
N GLN A 287 26.13 -16.05 -10.26
CA GLN A 287 26.22 -14.60 -10.08
C GLN A 287 27.12 -14.19 -8.91
N LYS A 288 27.81 -15.12 -8.24
CA LYS A 288 28.56 -14.85 -7.00
C LYS A 288 29.59 -13.73 -7.16
N ARG A 289 30.27 -13.66 -8.31
CA ARG A 289 31.26 -12.60 -8.60
C ARG A 289 30.60 -11.22 -8.68
N GLN A 290 29.51 -11.10 -9.43
CA GLN A 290 28.73 -9.87 -9.60
C GLN A 290 28.17 -9.39 -8.26
N ILE A 291 27.72 -10.34 -7.43
CA ILE A 291 27.24 -10.07 -6.08
C ILE A 291 28.36 -9.48 -5.22
N LEU A 292 29.55 -10.10 -5.20
CA LEU A 292 30.70 -9.59 -4.45
C LEU A 292 31.14 -8.20 -4.90
N GLU A 293 31.13 -7.91 -6.21
CA GLU A 293 31.41 -6.56 -6.71
C GLU A 293 30.43 -5.53 -6.15
N GLY A 294 29.15 -5.87 -6.04
CA GLY A 294 28.15 -5.02 -5.38
C GLY A 294 28.36 -4.87 -3.87
N VAL A 295 28.76 -5.94 -3.18
CA VAL A 295 29.08 -5.90 -1.75
C VAL A 295 30.30 -5.02 -1.48
N PHE A 296 31.38 -5.18 -2.25
CA PHE A 296 32.59 -4.37 -2.09
C PHE A 296 32.38 -2.91 -2.50
N ALA A 297 31.52 -2.63 -3.49
CA ALA A 297 31.11 -1.26 -3.78
C ALA A 297 30.33 -0.62 -2.62
N ALA A 298 29.48 -1.39 -1.93
CA ALA A 298 28.79 -0.91 -0.72
C ALA A 298 29.78 -0.63 0.42
N GLN A 299 30.75 -1.52 0.63
CA GLN A 299 31.81 -1.35 1.63
C GLN A 299 32.66 -0.10 1.34
N ARG A 300 33.07 0.10 0.09
CA ARG A 300 33.81 1.30 -0.33
C ARG A 300 33.03 2.59 -0.08
N LEU A 301 31.72 2.62 -0.36
CA LEU A 301 30.89 3.79 -0.06
C LEU A 301 30.78 4.06 1.44
N LEU A 302 30.75 3.01 2.27
CA LEU A 302 30.78 3.15 3.72
C LEU A 302 32.11 3.74 4.19
N GLU A 303 33.23 3.16 3.78
CA GLU A 303 34.58 3.61 4.13
C GLU A 303 34.81 5.06 3.71
N TRP A 304 34.49 5.38 2.46
CA TRP A 304 34.56 6.75 1.92
C TRP A 304 33.76 7.71 2.80
N TYR A 305 32.51 7.40 3.12
CA TYR A 305 31.67 8.29 3.93
C TYR A 305 32.21 8.47 5.36
N LEU A 306 32.76 7.41 5.97
CA LEU A 306 33.32 7.48 7.31
C LEU A 306 34.64 8.27 7.36
N GLN A 307 35.47 8.20 6.31
CA GLN A 307 36.71 8.99 6.22
C GLN A 307 36.44 10.50 6.14
N LEU A 308 35.30 10.91 5.59
CA LEU A 308 34.89 12.32 5.51
C LEU A 308 34.36 12.89 6.82
N LYS A 309 34.13 12.05 7.84
CA LYS A 309 33.88 12.51 9.20
C LYS A 309 35.22 12.58 9.94
N PRO A 310 35.89 13.74 10.06
CA PRO A 310 36.86 13.87 11.14
C PRO A 310 36.10 13.63 12.44
N CYS A 311 36.64 12.79 13.32
CA CYS A 311 36.15 12.61 14.69
C CYS A 311 35.72 13.98 15.25
N ARG A 312 34.42 14.17 15.41
CA ARG A 312 33.82 15.28 16.16
C ARG A 312 33.13 14.68 17.37
#